data_AF-A0A8I0JEY2-F1
#
_entry.id   AF-A0A8I0JEY2-F1
#
_cell.length_a   1.000
_cell.length_b   1.000
_cell.length_c   1.000
_cell.angle_alpha   90.00
_cell.angle_beta   90.00
_cell.angle_gamma   90.00
#
_symmetry.space_group_name_H-M   'P 1'
#
loop_
_entity.id
_entity.type
_entity.pdbx_description
1 polymer ?
#
loop_
_entity_poly.entity_id
_entity_poly.type
_entity_poly.pdbx_seq_one_letter_code
_entity_poly.pdbx_strand_id
1 'polypeptide(L)'
;MSDVQTVQSLIDAHRAAMARYYGLPGGDVPDDVVAEMMRSGEALCAYRSVTIEGIHLKAEYMMACFVFVGGEDGDPDFTHAQLVSGFLPAAT
;
A
#
# COMPACT_ATOMS: atom_id res chain seq x y z
N MET A 1 -0.35 20.02 5.08
CA MET A 1 -0.92 19.06 4.11
C MET A 1 -2.25 18.59 4.67
N SER A 2 -3.26 18.45 3.82
CA SER A 2 -4.52 17.82 4.25
C SER A 2 -4.33 16.31 4.41
N ASP A 3 -5.25 15.67 5.13
CA ASP A 3 -5.33 14.22 5.29
C ASP A 3 -5.36 13.50 3.93
N VAL A 4 -6.26 13.91 3.04
CA VAL A 4 -6.36 13.41 1.66
C VAL A 4 -5.07 13.58 0.86
N GLN A 5 -4.39 14.73 0.98
CA GLN A 5 -3.09 14.95 0.32
C GLN A 5 -2.01 14.00 0.85
N THR A 6 -2.06 13.67 2.14
CA THR A 6 -1.12 12.73 2.75
C THR A 6 -1.35 11.31 2.24
N VAL A 7 -2.62 10.86 2.19
CA VAL A 7 -3.00 9.58 1.57
C VAL A 7 -2.55 9.53 0.11
N GLN A 8 -2.82 10.58 -0.67
CA GLN A 8 -2.41 10.64 -2.08
C GLN A 8 -0.89 10.52 -2.23
N SER A 9 -0.12 11.21 -1.38
CA SER A 9 1.35 11.14 -1.41
C SER A 9 1.88 9.72 -1.11
N LEU A 10 1.23 8.99 -0.20
CA LEU A 10 1.57 7.59 0.10
C LEU A 10 1.22 6.66 -1.06
N ILE A 11 0.06 6.88 -1.70
CA ILE A 11 -0.34 6.14 -2.91
C ILE A 11 0.66 6.37 -4.04
N ASP A 12 1.06 7.61 -4.27
CA ASP A 12 2.00 7.95 -5.34
C ASP A 12 3.38 7.35 -5.08
N ALA A 13 3.84 7.33 -3.83
CA ALA A 13 5.08 6.66 -3.44
C ALA A 13 5.01 5.15 -3.70
N HIS A 14 3.91 4.49 -3.33
CA HIS A 14 3.75 3.06 -3.61
C HIS A 14 3.62 2.77 -5.11
N ARG A 15 2.90 3.59 -5.88
CA ARG A 15 2.82 3.45 -7.33
C ARG A 15 4.20 3.58 -7.98
N ALA A 16 5.03 4.50 -7.51
CA ALA A 16 6.40 4.65 -8.00
C ALA A 16 7.24 3.40 -7.70
N ALA A 17 7.15 2.85 -6.48
CA ALA A 17 7.84 1.61 -6.12
C ALA A 17 7.37 0.41 -6.98
N MET A 18 6.06 0.29 -7.22
CA MET A 18 5.49 -0.74 -8.10
C MET A 18 5.93 -0.59 -9.55
N ALA A 19 5.97 0.65 -10.06
CA ALA A 19 6.45 0.92 -11.42
C ALA A 19 7.92 0.50 -11.58
N ARG A 20 8.74 0.69 -10.55
CA ARG A 20 10.12 0.19 -10.52
C ARG A 20 10.17 -1.33 -10.53
N TYR A 21 9.36 -2.00 -9.71
CA TYR A 21 9.24 -3.46 -9.69
C TYR A 21 8.88 -4.02 -11.07
N TYR A 22 7.83 -3.49 -11.70
CA TYR A 22 7.40 -3.95 -13.03
C TYR A 22 8.33 -3.56 -14.18
N GLY A 23 9.11 -2.50 -14.01
CA GLY A 23 10.04 -2.01 -15.02
C GLY A 23 11.34 -2.81 -15.13
N LEU A 24 11.57 -3.77 -14.23
CA LEU A 24 12.77 -4.59 -14.26
C LEU A 24 12.76 -5.58 -15.44
N PRO A 25 13.91 -5.83 -16.08
CA PRO A 25 14.02 -6.93 -17.02
C PRO A 25 13.73 -8.25 -16.28
N GLY A 26 13.05 -9.18 -16.95
CA GLY A 26 12.71 -10.47 -16.35
C GLY A 26 13.95 -11.17 -15.75
N GLY A 27 13.79 -11.74 -14.57
CA GLY A 27 14.88 -12.28 -13.75
C GLY A 27 14.63 -12.01 -12.27
N ASP A 28 15.67 -12.19 -11.45
CA ASP A 28 15.59 -11.91 -10.01
C ASP A 28 15.38 -10.42 -9.76
N VAL A 29 14.38 -10.08 -8.95
CA VAL A 29 14.11 -8.71 -8.51
C VAL A 29 15.13 -8.35 -7.43
N PRO A 30 15.85 -7.21 -7.55
CA PRO A 30 16.77 -6.75 -6.50
C PRO A 30 16.07 -6.55 -5.15
N ASP A 31 16.73 -6.98 -4.07
CA ASP A 31 16.19 -6.92 -2.70
C ASP A 31 15.75 -5.51 -2.29
N ASP A 32 16.47 -4.47 -2.74
CA ASP A 32 16.16 -3.08 -2.43
C ASP A 32 14.84 -2.63 -3.09
N VAL A 33 14.52 -3.14 -4.29
CA VAL A 33 13.27 -2.85 -4.99
C VAL A 33 12.10 -3.54 -4.28
N VAL A 34 12.26 -4.80 -3.88
CA VAL A 34 11.25 -5.51 -3.06
C VAL A 34 11.05 -4.78 -1.74
N ALA A 35 12.13 -4.40 -1.06
CA ALA A 35 12.06 -3.70 0.23
C ALA A 35 11.40 -2.32 0.11
N GLU A 36 11.64 -1.58 -0.98
CA GLU A 36 10.99 -0.30 -1.25
C GLU A 36 9.48 -0.47 -1.48
N MET A 37 9.08 -1.44 -2.30
CA MET A 37 7.68 -1.80 -2.53
C MET A 37 6.99 -2.14 -1.20
N MET A 38 7.55 -3.08 -0.44
CA MET A 38 6.97 -3.51 0.83
C MET A 38 6.87 -2.36 1.84
N ARG A 39 7.93 -1.56 2.01
CA ARG A 39 7.92 -0.43 2.95
C ARG A 39 6.87 0.62 2.58
N SER A 40 6.67 0.90 1.29
CA SER A 40 5.63 1.82 0.83
C SER A 40 4.21 1.27 1.06
N GLY A 41 4.02 -0.04 0.93
CA GLY A 41 2.78 -0.74 1.30
C GLY A 41 2.51 -0.72 2.80
N GLU A 42 3.52 -0.97 3.63
CA GLU A 42 3.40 -0.88 5.09
C GLU A 42 2.98 0.52 5.52
N ALA A 43 3.55 1.56 4.90
CA ALA A 43 3.19 2.95 5.20
C ALA A 43 1.72 3.24 4.88
N LEU A 44 1.19 2.72 3.77
CA LEU A 44 -0.23 2.80 3.45
C LEU A 44 -1.08 2.04 4.47
N CYS A 45 -0.74 0.79 4.76
CA CYS A 45 -1.43 -0.03 5.76
C CYS A 45 -1.53 0.68 7.11
N ALA A 46 -0.42 1.22 7.60
CA ALA A 46 -0.32 1.87 8.92
C ALA A 46 -0.96 3.26 8.99
N TYR A 47 -1.01 4.00 7.89
CA TYR A 47 -1.55 5.37 7.91
C TYR A 47 -3.04 5.38 8.25
N ARG A 48 -3.40 6.14 9.29
CA ARG A 48 -4.78 6.36 9.74
C ARG A 48 -5.30 7.67 9.21
N SER A 49 -6.11 7.58 8.16
CA SER A 49 -6.85 8.71 7.62
C SER A 49 -7.88 9.20 8.65
N VAL A 50 -7.95 10.52 8.84
CA VAL A 50 -8.91 11.16 9.77
C VAL A 50 -10.16 11.69 9.06
N THR A 51 -10.20 11.60 7.73
CA THR A 51 -11.37 11.95 6.90
C THR A 51 -11.95 10.72 6.19
N ILE A 52 -13.24 10.76 5.88
CA ILE A 52 -13.90 9.69 5.13
C ILE A 52 -13.42 9.64 3.68
N GLU A 53 -13.10 10.80 3.09
CA GLU A 53 -12.54 10.91 1.75
C GLU A 53 -11.17 10.22 1.66
N GLY A 54 -10.30 10.43 2.65
CA GLY A 54 -9.00 9.76 2.71
C GLY A 54 -9.12 8.25 2.95
N ILE A 55 -10.11 7.81 3.75
CA ILE A 55 -10.42 6.38 3.96
C ILE A 55 -10.85 5.74 2.63
N HIS A 56 -11.79 6.35 1.92
CA HIS A 56 -12.27 5.84 0.64
C HIS A 56 -11.16 5.81 -0.42
N LEU A 57 -10.36 6.88 -0.52
CA LEU A 57 -9.24 6.94 -1.46
C LEU A 57 -8.20 5.84 -1.19
N LYS A 58 -7.84 5.64 0.08
CA LYS A 58 -6.94 4.57 0.49
C LYS A 58 -7.52 3.19 0.15
N ALA A 59 -8.79 2.96 0.50
CA ALA A 59 -9.45 1.67 0.27
C ALA A 59 -9.58 1.35 -1.23
N GLU A 60 -9.95 2.33 -2.06
CA GLU A 60 -10.03 2.19 -3.51
C GLU A 60 -8.68 1.74 -4.10
N TYR A 61 -7.59 2.39 -3.69
CA TYR A 61 -6.26 2.02 -4.15
C TYR A 61 -5.85 0.61 -3.70
N MET A 62 -6.03 0.30 -2.41
CA MET A 62 -5.64 -1.01 -1.86
C MET A 62 -6.44 -2.15 -2.50
N MET A 63 -7.74 -1.98 -2.74
CA MET A 63 -8.57 -3.00 -3.39
C MET A 63 -8.19 -3.25 -4.86
N ALA A 64 -7.56 -2.29 -5.53
CA ALA A 64 -7.15 -2.40 -6.92
C ALA A 64 -5.71 -2.93 -7.11
N CYS A 65 -4.98 -3.23 -6.04
CA CYS A 65 -3.57 -3.59 -6.09
C CYS A 65 -3.32 -4.96 -5.44
N PHE A 66 -2.79 -5.90 -6.24
CA PHE A 66 -2.61 -7.31 -5.85
C PHE A 66 -1.77 -7.49 -4.58
N VAL A 67 -0.83 -6.57 -4.30
CA VAL A 67 0.00 -6.60 -3.09
C VAL A 67 -0.87 -6.62 -1.81
N PHE A 68 -2.04 -5.97 -1.84
CA PHE A 68 -2.92 -5.88 -0.67
C PHE A 68 -4.04 -6.92 -0.65
N VAL A 69 -4.49 -7.40 -1.81
CA VAL A 69 -5.68 -8.29 -1.89
C VAL A 69 -5.41 -9.66 -2.51
N GLY A 70 -4.18 -9.92 -2.95
CA GLY A 70 -3.82 -11.09 -3.72
C GLY A 70 -4.07 -10.91 -5.22
N GLY A 71 -3.30 -11.64 -6.04
CA GLY A 71 -3.57 -11.78 -7.48
C GLY A 71 -4.61 -12.87 -7.75
N GLU A 72 -4.85 -13.22 -9.02
CA GLU A 72 -5.81 -14.28 -9.40
C GLU A 72 -5.55 -15.62 -8.69
N ASP A 73 -4.31 -15.92 -8.30
CA ASP A 73 -3.91 -17.17 -7.63
C ASP A 73 -2.89 -16.95 -6.49
N GLY A 74 -2.75 -15.72 -5.99
CA GLY A 74 -1.71 -15.37 -5.01
C GLY A 74 -2.30 -14.84 -3.71
N ASP A 75 -1.68 -15.20 -2.58
CA ASP A 75 -1.97 -14.57 -1.29
C ASP A 75 -1.53 -13.09 -1.31
N PRO A 76 -2.22 -12.20 -0.57
CA PRO A 76 -1.74 -10.84 -0.36
C PRO A 76 -0.40 -10.84 0.39
N ASP A 77 0.45 -9.86 0.10
CA ASP A 77 1.75 -9.69 0.77
C ASP A 77 1.59 -9.18 2.22
N PHE A 78 0.41 -8.64 2.55
CA PHE A 78 0.08 -8.13 3.87
C PHE A 78 -0.97 -9.00 4.57
N THR A 79 -0.73 -9.27 5.85
CA THR A 79 -1.71 -9.96 6.69
C THR A 79 -2.99 -9.13 6.83
N HIS A 80 -4.12 -9.79 7.06
CA HIS A 80 -5.38 -9.13 7.35
C HIS A 80 -5.25 -8.06 8.46
N ALA A 81 -4.49 -8.35 9.52
CA ALA A 81 -4.26 -7.42 10.62
C ALA A 81 -3.52 -6.14 10.17
N GLN A 82 -2.52 -6.25 9.29
CA GLN A 82 -1.82 -5.10 8.74
C GLN A 82 -2.74 -4.26 7.85
N LEU A 83 -3.53 -4.90 6.99
CA LEU A 83 -4.47 -4.22 6.07
C LEU A 83 -5.49 -3.37 6.83
N VAL A 84 -6.07 -3.89 7.92
CA VAL A 84 -7.10 -3.18 8.69
C VAL A 84 -6.52 -2.18 9.70
N SER A 85 -5.23 -2.27 10.04
CA SER A 85 -4.61 -1.50 11.14
C SER A 85 -4.76 0.02 11.01
N GLY A 86 -4.71 0.56 9.79
CA GLY A 86 -4.89 1.97 9.49
C GLY A 86 -6.33 2.40 9.25
N PHE A 87 -7.30 1.48 9.31
CA PHE A 87 -8.74 1.79 9.28
C PHE A 87 -9.36 1.77 10.68
N LEU A 88 -8.76 1.03 11.60
CA LEU A 88 -9.21 0.94 12.98
C LEU A 88 -8.65 2.09 13.84
N PRO A 89 -9.39 2.50 14.89
CA PRO A 89 -8.85 3.39 15.91
C PRO A 89 -7.55 2.85 16.49
N ALA A 90 -6.68 3.73 16.99
CA ALA A 90 -5.53 3.29 17.77
C ALA A 90 -6.04 2.48 18.98
N ALA A 91 -5.44 1.31 19.22
CA ALA A 91 -5.70 0.57 20.45
C ALA A 91 -5.34 1.47 21.64
N THR A 92 -6.32 1.69 22.51
CA THR A 92 -6.16 2.40 23.79
C THR A 92 -5.41 1.57 24.80
#